data_AF-A0A367M368-F1
#
_entry.id   AF-A0A367M368-F1
#
_cell.length_a   1.000
_cell.length_b   1.000
_cell.length_c   1.000
_cell.angle_alpha   90.00
_cell.angle_beta   90.00
_cell.angle_gamma   90.00
#
_symmetry.space_group_name_H-M   'P 1'
#
loop_
_entity.id
_entity.type
_entity.pdbx_description
1 polymer ?
#
loop_
_entity_poly.entity_id
_entity_poly.type
_entity_poly.pdbx_seq_one_letter_code
_entity_poly.pdbx_strand_id
1 'polypeptide(L)' 'MQQIQRDIAQALQVQPPFQSEADVQAQIARRIAFIQQCLKDSGLKPLVLGISGGVDSLTAGLLAQRA' A
#
# COMPACT_ATOMS: atom_id res chain seq x y z
N MET A 1 -12.58 -25.12 -7.52
CA MET A 1 -12.02 -24.46 -6.33
C MET A 1 -10.69 -23.78 -6.57
N GLN A 2 -9.65 -24.48 -7.07
CA GLN A 2 -8.33 -23.85 -7.31
C GLN A 2 -8.38 -22.69 -8.32
N GLN A 3 -9.16 -22.81 -9.40
CA GLN A 3 -9.31 -21.73 -10.39
C GLN A 3 -9.94 -20.47 -9.78
N ILE A 4 -11.06 -20.62 -9.04
CA ILE A 4 -11.73 -19.51 -8.36
C ILE A 4 -10.79 -18.77 -7.41
N GLN A 5 -9.95 -19.49 -6.65
CA GLN A 5 -8.98 -18.88 -5.74
C GLN A 5 -7.94 -18.04 -6.50
N ARG A 6 -7.47 -18.51 -7.66
CA ARG A 6 -6.55 -17.74 -8.51
C ARG A 6 -7.22 -16.51 -9.09
N ASP A 7 -8.46 -16.65 -9.58
CA ASP A 7 -9.23 -15.55 -10.17
C ASP A 7 -9.47 -14.43 -9.14
N ILE A 8 -9.83 -14.81 -7.90
CA ILE A 8 -10.01 -13.86 -6.79
C ILE A 8 -8.69 -13.16 -6.44
N ALA A 9 -7.59 -13.91 -6.30
CA ALA A 9 -6.29 -13.34 -5.95
C ALA A 9 -5.80 -12.33 -7.01
N GLN A 10 -6.04 -12.64 -8.28
CA GLN A 10 -5.75 -11.74 -9.40
C GLN A 10 -6.62 -10.49 -9.35
N ALA A 11 -7.95 -10.64 -9.17
CA ALA A 11 -8.88 -9.51 -9.11
C ALA A 11 -8.58 -8.55 -7.95
N LEU A 12 -8.14 -9.07 -6.80
CA LEU A 12 -7.77 -8.28 -5.62
C LEU A 12 -6.31 -7.78 -5.65
N GLN A 13 -5.56 -8.06 -6.73
CA GLN A 13 -4.15 -7.70 -6.87
C GLN A 13 -3.29 -8.12 -5.67
N VAL A 14 -3.56 -9.33 -5.14
CA VAL A 14 -2.85 -9.88 -3.99
C VAL A 14 -1.35 -9.92 -4.31
N GLN A 15 -0.54 -9.31 -3.45
CA GLN A 15 0.90 -9.39 -3.59
C GLN A 15 1.36 -10.83 -3.31
N PRO A 16 2.25 -11.41 -4.13
CA PRO A 16 2.86 -12.70 -3.83
C PRO A 16 3.56 -12.67 -2.46
N PRO A 17 3.73 -13.83 -1.79
CA PRO A 17 4.47 -13.88 -0.54
C PRO A 17 5.89 -13.34 -0.71
N PHE A 18 6.30 -12.43 0.17
CA PHE A 18 7.65 -11.88 0.17
C PHE A 18 8.66 -12.99 0.46
N GLN A 19 9.72 -13.05 -0.36
CA GLN A 19 10.77 -14.05 -0.25
C GLN A 19 12.03 -13.48 0.42
N SER A 20 12.12 -12.16 0.49
CA SER A 20 13.29 -11.45 1.03
C SER A 20 12.90 -10.11 1.64
N GLU A 21 13.81 -9.57 2.46
CA GLU A 21 13.70 -8.20 2.97
C GLU A 21 13.68 -7.17 1.83
N ALA A 22 14.36 -7.45 0.71
CA ALA A 22 14.33 -6.58 -0.45
C ALA A 22 12.91 -6.43 -1.04
N ASP A 23 12.09 -7.49 -1.01
CA ASP A 23 10.69 -7.43 -1.46
C ASP A 23 9.86 -6.50 -0.55
N VAL A 24 10.10 -6.58 0.76
CA VAL A 24 9.44 -5.72 1.76
C VAL A 24 9.80 -4.25 1.51
N GLN A 25 11.10 -3.95 1.38
CA GLN A 25 11.58 -2.60 1.13
C GLN A 25 11.07 -2.05 -0.22
N ALA A 26 11.03 -2.88 -1.26
CA ALA A 26 10.47 -2.50 -2.55
C ALA A 26 8.98 -2.14 -2.46
N GLN A 27 8.19 -2.86 -1.67
CA GLN A 27 6.77 -2.56 -1.45
C GLN A 27 6.55 -1.28 -0.64
N ILE A 28 7.38 -1.03 0.37
CA ILE A 28 7.36 0.24 1.12
C ILE A 28 7.63 1.41 0.17
N ALA A 29 8.72 1.35 -0.59
CA ALA A 29 9.10 2.39 -1.54
C ALA A 29 8.03 2.62 -2.61
N ARG A 30 7.49 1.54 -3.19
CA ARG A 30 6.41 1.61 -4.19
C ARG A 30 5.16 2.30 -3.64
N ARG A 31 4.75 1.98 -2.40
CA ARG A 31 3.53 2.54 -1.80
C ARG A 31 3.70 4.01 -1.42
N ILE A 32 4.87 4.41 -0.94
CA ILE A 32 5.21 5.82 -0.70
C ILE A 32 5.17 6.60 -2.03
N ALA A 33 5.84 6.10 -3.08
CA ALA A 33 5.85 6.75 -4.38
C ALA A 33 4.44 6.89 -4.97
N PHE A 34 3.57 5.90 -4.78
CA PHE A 34 2.17 5.98 -5.18
C PHE A 34 1.43 7.13 -4.48
N ILE A 35 1.58 7.26 -3.15
CA ILE A 35 0.95 8.35 -2.38
C ILE A 35 1.45 9.72 -2.88
N GLN A 36 2.76 9.86 -3.08
CA GLN A 36 3.36 11.07 -3.65
C GLN A 36 2.80 11.41 -5.02
N GLN A 37 2.64 10.40 -5.87
CA GLN A 37 2.10 10.58 -7.22
C GLN A 37 0.64 11.04 -7.18
N CYS A 38 -0.18 10.47 -6.30
CA CYS A 38 -1.58 10.92 -6.11
C CYS A 38 -1.68 12.40 -5.72
N LEU A 39 -0.80 12.89 -4.84
CA LEU A 39 -0.76 14.32 -4.47
C LEU A 39 -0.35 15.20 -5.66
N LYS A 40 0.68 14.80 -6.40
CA LYS A 40 1.15 15.53 -7.59
C LYS A 40 0.07 15.60 -8.67
N ASP A 41 -0.55 14.47 -8.99
CA ASP A 41 -1.56 14.36 -10.05
C ASP A 41 -2.84 15.12 -9.70
N SER A 42 -3.21 15.18 -8.42
CA SER A 42 -4.37 15.94 -7.97
C SER A 42 -4.08 17.44 -7.74
N GLY A 43 -2.82 17.86 -7.69
CA GLY A 43 -2.42 19.21 -7.31
C GLY A 43 -2.68 19.55 -5.83
N LEU A 44 -3.03 18.55 -5.01
CA LEU A 44 -3.30 18.71 -3.59
C LEU A 44 -2.01 18.58 -2.76
N LYS A 45 -2.06 19.11 -1.55
CA LYS A 45 -0.98 19.02 -0.54
C LYS A 45 -1.35 18.21 0.71
N PRO A 46 -2.59 18.28 1.25
CA PRO A 46 -2.88 17.58 2.49
C PRO A 46 -3.24 16.11 2.25
N LEU A 47 -2.82 15.26 3.17
CA LEU A 47 -3.37 13.91 3.38
C LEU A 47 -4.17 13.93 4.69
N VAL A 48 -5.31 13.25 4.72
CA VAL A 48 -6.15 13.13 5.91
C VAL A 48 -6.38 11.65 6.20
N LEU A 49 -6.10 11.23 7.42
CA LEU A 49 -6.26 9.84 7.86
C LEU A 49 -6.80 9.80 9.30
N GLY A 50 -7.87 9.04 9.52
CA GLY A 50 -8.33 8.71 10.88
C GLY A 50 -7.46 7.62 11.49
N ILE A 51 -6.91 7.86 12.67
CA ILE A 51 -6.09 6.89 13.41
C ILE A 51 -6.97 6.18 14.45
N SER A 52 -7.23 4.89 14.24
CA SER A 52 -8.10 4.08 15.11
C SER A 52 -7.36 3.40 16.27
N GLY A 53 -6.02 3.35 16.19
CA GLY A 53 -5.16 2.56 17.08
C GLY A 53 -4.84 1.16 16.55
N GLY A 54 -5.44 0.73 15.43
CA GLY A 54 -5.14 -0.55 14.77
C GLY A 54 -3.96 -0.49 13.80
N VAL A 55 -3.36 -1.66 13.52
CA VAL A 55 -2.15 -1.81 12.68
C VAL A 55 -2.33 -1.28 11.25
N ASP A 56 -3.53 -1.36 10.68
CA ASP A 56 -3.81 -0.87 9.34
C ASP A 56 -3.65 0.65 9.26
N SER A 57 -4.31 1.38 10.16
CA SER A 57 -4.22 2.84 10.24
C SER A 57 -2.82 3.32 10.64
N LEU A 58 -2.13 2.57 11.49
CA LEU A 58 -0.73 2.84 11.83
C LEU A 58 0.19 2.71 10.61
N THR A 59 0.06 1.60 9.87
CA THR A 59 0.89 1.33 8.68
C THR A 59 0.64 2.37 7.60
N ALA A 60 -0.62 2.67 7.29
CA ALA A 60 -0.97 3.71 6.32
C ALA A 60 -0.49 5.09 6.76
N GLY A 61 -0.62 5.44 8.05
CA GLY A 61 -0.16 6.71 8.59
C GLY A 61 1.35 6.89 8.50
N LEU A 62 2.12 5.84 8.80
CA LEU A 62 3.57 5.86 8.66
C LEU A 62 4.02 6.01 7.20
N LEU A 63 3.35 5.34 6.26
CA LEU A 63 3.62 5.52 4.82
C LEU A 63 3.28 6.94 4.37
N ALA A 64 2.11 7.45 4.74
CA ALA A 64 1.67 8.81 4.40
C ALA A 64 2.60 9.89 4.95
N GLN A 65 3.12 9.72 6.18
CA GLN A 65 4.06 10.65 6.80
C GLN A 65 5.45 10.67 6.12
N ARG A 66 5.78 9.63 5.34
CA ARG A 66 7.05 9.48 4.61
C ARG A 66 6.92 9.75 3.11
N ALA A 67 5.69 9.96 2.63
CA ALA A 67 5.38 10.41 1.27
C ALA A 67 5.59 11.92 1.16
#